data_AF-A0A1S3JK37-F1
#
_entry.id   AF-A0A1S3JK37-F1
#
_cell.length_a   1.000
_cell.length_b   1.000
_cell.length_c   1.000
_cell.angle_alpha   90.00
_cell.angle_beta   90.00
_cell.angle_gamma   90.00
#
_symmetry.space_group_name_H-M   'P 1'
#
loop_
_entity.id
_entity.type
_entity.pdbx_description
1 polymer ?
#
loop_
_entity_poly.entity_id
_entity_poly.type
_entity_poly.pdbx_seq_one_letter_code
_entity_poly.pdbx_strand_id
1 'polypeptide(L)'
;MDPPPGIPSLVSNNTGGVLGLPLDHALYTAQNEGHTTRIGHDTLGAQVTVAATPESMGAHSTPTAGASITQPPTTLGIQATVVGNQAFVRGPQPTYVVGNSGPSTSATPQQPVMFFYGQPTGLAPTTATAFSKTPSHGQPEPNHHTRTMATSQLAAELKHTLHAALAPSTHKTYEKVEVRLQEFTSETGLVSFPADQQVTAMFIQFLTRRYKPSTIKTYTSALSHKYKMAGYSDPTNSYLVRQALKGISKLTPTGDTRKPITLPLLQRLMSIAPTITENEYQAIMLKAMYATAFFGLLRISEFTFGDKGQDHTIHLKNVTVDLSKSFITIVLTSFKHCRGSSQYRITLNKQTLDICPVHHLQAYLLIRPQVTNPHLFVNERGLTITRSQFGYLLRNSLKALGITSSDIKSHSFRIGGATLAAQSGMSTQQIQMLGRWRSDAFKTYLRP
;
A
#
# COMPACT_ATOMS: atom_id res chain seq x y z
N MET A 1 38.89 -49.92 -16.57
CA MET A 1 38.47 -49.64 -15.18
C MET A 1 37.06 -50.15 -15.06
N ASP A 2 36.95 -51.32 -14.43
CA ASP A 2 35.70 -52.03 -14.18
C ASP A 2 34.74 -51.23 -13.28
N PRO A 3 33.41 -51.30 -13.50
CA PRO A 3 32.44 -50.87 -12.51
C PRO A 3 31.87 -52.08 -11.75
N PRO A 4 31.73 -52.00 -10.42
CA PRO A 4 30.54 -52.58 -9.77
C PRO A 4 30.11 -51.87 -8.46
N PRO A 5 28.97 -52.24 -7.82
CA PRO A 5 27.69 -52.73 -8.37
C PRO A 5 26.42 -52.09 -7.73
N GLY A 6 25.29 -52.22 -8.42
CA GLY A 6 24.02 -52.80 -7.91
C GLY A 6 23.27 -52.20 -6.69
N ILE A 7 22.07 -51.69 -6.97
CA ILE A 7 20.94 -51.43 -6.05
C ILE A 7 20.37 -52.75 -5.48
N PRO A 8 19.74 -52.72 -4.29
CA PRO A 8 18.56 -53.57 -4.04
C PRO A 8 17.31 -52.76 -3.69
N SER A 9 16.26 -53.02 -4.47
CA SER A 9 14.85 -52.76 -4.22
C SER A 9 14.28 -53.72 -3.18
N LEU A 10 13.42 -53.24 -2.27
CA LEU A 10 12.56 -54.07 -1.43
C LEU A 10 11.09 -53.65 -1.58
N VAL A 11 10.30 -54.61 -2.05
CA VAL A 11 8.84 -54.59 -2.15
C VAL A 11 8.31 -55.69 -1.23
N SER A 12 7.20 -55.37 -0.55
CA SER A 12 6.14 -56.26 -0.02
C SER A 12 6.45 -57.16 1.18
N ASN A 13 5.69 -56.97 2.28
CA ASN A 13 4.61 -57.91 2.57
C ASN A 13 3.55 -57.40 3.55
N ASN A 14 2.39 -58.01 3.34
CA ASN A 14 1.02 -57.72 3.73
C ASN A 14 0.57 -58.74 4.79
N THR A 15 -0.19 -58.31 5.81
CA THR A 15 -1.11 -59.09 6.68
C THR A 15 -1.83 -58.05 7.57
N GLY A 16 -3.13 -58.04 7.86
CA GLY A 16 -4.27 -58.94 7.67
C GLY A 16 -5.24 -58.73 8.86
N GLY A 17 -6.56 -58.67 8.63
CA GLY A 17 -7.65 -58.68 9.63
C GLY A 17 -8.58 -57.46 9.52
N VAL A 18 -9.74 -57.46 8.85
CA VAL A 18 -11.01 -58.26 8.93
C VAL A 18 -11.87 -57.93 10.15
N LEU A 19 -13.10 -57.46 9.86
CA LEU A 19 -14.40 -57.48 10.57
C LEU A 19 -15.10 -56.12 10.26
N GLY A 20 -16.31 -55.97 9.74
CA GLY A 20 -17.44 -56.82 9.40
C GLY A 20 -18.63 -55.89 9.09
N LEU A 21 -19.39 -56.19 8.03
CA LEU A 21 -20.67 -55.59 7.58
C LEU A 21 -21.80 -55.71 8.64
N PRO A 22 -23.02 -55.09 8.52
CA PRO A 22 -23.86 -54.85 7.32
C PRO A 22 -24.47 -53.43 7.19
N LEU A 23 -24.77 -52.89 5.99
CA LEU A 23 -25.81 -53.23 4.99
C LEU A 23 -27.23 -52.89 5.46
N ASP A 24 -27.80 -51.80 4.91
CA ASP A 24 -29.24 -51.69 4.73
C ASP A 24 -29.63 -50.89 3.49
N HIS A 25 -30.66 -51.40 2.82
CA HIS A 25 -31.20 -51.05 1.52
C HIS A 25 -32.12 -49.82 1.56
N ALA A 26 -32.17 -49.05 0.47
CA ALA A 26 -33.44 -48.57 -0.11
C ALA A 26 -33.24 -48.02 -1.53
N LEU A 27 -33.73 -48.78 -2.50
CA LEU A 27 -34.01 -48.37 -3.87
C LEU A 27 -35.33 -47.59 -3.89
N TYR A 28 -35.41 -46.52 -4.66
CA TYR A 28 -36.69 -46.08 -5.24
C TYR A 28 -36.49 -45.61 -6.68
N THR A 29 -37.07 -46.38 -7.58
CA THR A 29 -37.30 -46.13 -9.00
C THR A 29 -38.53 -45.23 -9.19
N ALA A 30 -38.48 -44.30 -10.15
CA ALA A 30 -39.64 -43.93 -10.96
C ALA A 30 -39.19 -43.30 -12.30
N GLN A 31 -39.55 -43.98 -13.39
CA GLN A 31 -39.57 -43.51 -14.77
C GLN A 31 -40.82 -42.65 -15.03
N ASN A 32 -40.72 -41.68 -15.94
CA ASN A 32 -41.56 -41.52 -17.15
C ASN A 32 -41.23 -40.16 -17.81
N GLU A 33 -40.74 -40.16 -19.06
CA GLU A 33 -41.50 -39.88 -20.30
C GLU A 33 -42.10 -38.45 -20.29
N GLY A 34 -41.80 -37.49 -21.17
CA GLY A 34 -41.32 -37.52 -22.54
C GLY A 34 -42.30 -36.69 -23.39
N HIS A 35 -41.92 -35.51 -23.91
CA HIS A 35 -42.41 -35.04 -25.22
C HIS A 35 -41.67 -33.81 -25.74
N THR A 36 -41.19 -33.98 -26.96
CA THR A 36 -40.59 -33.02 -27.87
C THR A 36 -41.71 -32.38 -28.69
N THR A 37 -41.75 -31.06 -28.89
CA THR A 37 -42.16 -30.46 -30.18
C THR A 37 -41.54 -29.06 -30.32
N ARG A 38 -41.23 -28.72 -31.56
CA ARG A 38 -40.34 -27.66 -32.05
C ARG A 38 -41.16 -26.75 -33.01
N ILE A 39 -40.62 -25.57 -33.34
CA ILE A 39 -40.96 -24.68 -34.49
C ILE A 39 -42.16 -23.74 -34.23
N GLY A 40 -42.18 -22.44 -34.60
CA GLY A 40 -41.33 -21.56 -35.42
C GLY A 40 -41.58 -20.08 -35.05
N HIS A 41 -40.60 -19.18 -35.22
CA HIS A 41 -40.52 -18.20 -36.32
C HIS A 41 -41.79 -17.36 -36.54
N ASP A 42 -41.76 -16.06 -36.20
CA ASP A 42 -41.97 -15.01 -37.21
C ASP A 42 -41.59 -13.60 -36.75
N THR A 43 -41.29 -12.80 -37.77
CA THR A 43 -40.62 -11.50 -37.79
C THR A 43 -41.63 -10.43 -38.21
N LEU A 44 -41.62 -9.24 -37.60
CA LEU A 44 -42.15 -7.96 -38.12
C LEU A 44 -41.79 -6.89 -37.06
N GLY A 45 -41.08 -5.78 -37.30
CA GLY A 45 -40.87 -5.04 -38.53
C GLY A 45 -41.87 -3.88 -38.62
N ALA A 46 -41.61 -2.75 -37.93
CA ALA A 46 -42.27 -1.48 -38.22
C ALA A 46 -41.43 -0.28 -37.74
N GLN A 47 -40.88 0.45 -38.71
CA GLN A 47 -40.37 1.82 -38.63
C GLN A 47 -41.52 2.80 -38.89
N VAL A 48 -41.54 3.94 -38.19
CA VAL A 48 -42.11 5.26 -38.61
C VAL A 48 -41.32 6.31 -37.79
N THR A 49 -40.36 7.08 -38.29
CA THR A 49 -40.34 8.24 -39.21
C THR A 49 -41.12 9.49 -38.74
N VAL A 50 -40.36 10.44 -38.17
CA VAL A 50 -40.32 11.92 -38.34
C VAL A 50 -41.63 12.70 -38.58
N ALA A 51 -41.90 13.71 -37.75
CA ALA A 51 -42.45 15.00 -38.19
C ALA A 51 -42.17 16.12 -37.16
N ALA A 52 -41.94 17.32 -37.70
CA ALA A 52 -41.46 18.53 -37.02
C ALA A 52 -42.59 19.50 -36.59
N THR A 53 -42.22 20.40 -35.66
CA THR A 53 -42.67 21.76 -35.26
C THR A 53 -43.73 22.51 -36.11
N PRO A 54 -44.54 23.46 -35.57
CA PRO A 54 -44.04 24.77 -35.08
C PRO A 54 -44.74 25.49 -33.89
N GLU A 55 -43.91 26.34 -33.25
CA GLU A 55 -44.11 27.68 -32.63
C GLU A 55 -45.45 28.14 -32.00
N SER A 56 -45.38 28.69 -30.77
CA SER A 56 -45.66 30.12 -30.51
C SER A 56 -45.25 30.59 -29.10
N MET A 57 -45.03 31.91 -29.00
CA MET A 57 -44.47 32.77 -27.93
C MET A 57 -45.31 32.81 -26.63
N GLY A 58 -44.85 33.25 -25.45
CA GLY A 58 -43.63 33.96 -25.05
C GLY A 58 -43.64 34.36 -23.55
N ALA A 59 -42.93 35.45 -23.27
CA ALA A 59 -42.80 36.26 -22.03
C ALA A 59 -41.61 36.00 -21.06
N HIS A 60 -41.06 37.15 -20.65
CA HIS A 60 -39.75 37.48 -20.09
C HIS A 60 -39.51 37.12 -18.61
N SER A 61 -38.26 36.84 -18.25
CA SER A 61 -37.45 37.67 -17.30
C SER A 61 -36.06 37.06 -17.04
N THR A 62 -35.00 37.83 -17.28
CA THR A 62 -33.58 37.58 -16.92
C THR A 62 -33.32 37.79 -15.42
N PRO A 63 -32.30 37.15 -14.80
CA PRO A 63 -30.96 37.78 -14.74
C PRO A 63 -29.74 36.84 -14.84
N THR A 64 -28.69 37.40 -15.46
CA THR A 64 -27.24 37.31 -15.18
C THR A 64 -26.50 35.97 -15.28
N ALA A 65 -25.64 35.91 -16.28
CA ALA A 65 -24.75 34.82 -16.67
C ALA A 65 -23.52 34.66 -15.76
N GLY A 66 -23.22 33.41 -15.39
CA GLY A 66 -21.88 32.90 -15.14
C GLY A 66 -21.62 31.78 -16.14
N ALA A 67 -20.71 32.00 -17.09
CA ALA A 67 -20.48 31.10 -18.22
C ALA A 67 -19.97 29.72 -17.77
N SER A 68 -20.77 28.69 -18.03
CA SER A 68 -20.36 27.28 -18.00
C SER A 68 -20.07 26.84 -19.43
N ILE A 69 -18.80 26.53 -19.72
CA ILE A 69 -18.40 25.94 -21.00
C ILE A 69 -18.73 24.45 -20.91
N THR A 70 -19.88 24.05 -21.43
CA THR A 70 -20.28 22.66 -21.64
C THR A 70 -19.63 22.13 -22.93
N GLN A 71 -18.74 21.14 -22.79
CA GLN A 71 -18.29 20.31 -23.92
C GLN A 71 -19.20 19.07 -24.07
N PRO A 72 -19.34 18.51 -25.30
CA PRO A 72 -20.29 17.44 -25.59
C PRO A 72 -19.86 16.10 -24.94
N PRO A 73 -20.79 15.13 -24.78
CA PRO A 73 -20.59 13.96 -23.96
C PRO A 73 -19.61 12.97 -24.63
N THR A 74 -18.52 12.65 -23.94
CA THR A 74 -17.64 11.52 -24.33
C THR A 74 -17.85 10.36 -23.36
N THR A 75 -18.19 9.20 -23.92
CA THR A 75 -18.89 8.04 -23.34
C THR A 75 -18.07 7.14 -22.39
N LEU A 76 -17.10 7.65 -21.64
CA LEU A 76 -16.38 6.86 -20.61
C LEU A 76 -15.93 7.78 -19.46
N GLY A 77 -16.89 8.11 -18.60
CA GLY A 77 -16.72 9.10 -17.54
C GLY A 77 -16.02 8.52 -16.31
N ILE A 78 -14.70 8.56 -16.24
CA ILE A 78 -14.07 8.79 -14.95
C ILE A 78 -14.25 10.30 -14.68
N GLN A 79 -15.25 10.70 -13.89
CA GLN A 79 -15.31 12.06 -13.34
C GLN A 79 -14.97 12.01 -11.85
N ALA A 80 -13.77 12.46 -11.50
CA ALA A 80 -13.34 12.52 -10.11
C ALA A 80 -13.62 13.93 -9.54
N THR A 81 -14.77 14.12 -8.91
CA THR A 81 -14.97 15.30 -8.05
C THR A 81 -14.45 14.98 -6.65
N VAL A 82 -13.27 15.51 -6.32
CA VAL A 82 -12.66 15.41 -4.99
C VAL A 82 -12.96 16.70 -4.23
N VAL A 83 -13.86 16.65 -3.24
CA VAL A 83 -14.02 17.74 -2.27
C VAL A 83 -13.05 17.47 -1.11
N GLY A 84 -11.89 18.10 -1.14
CA GLY A 84 -10.95 18.09 -0.03
C GLY A 84 -11.21 19.27 0.90
N ASN A 85 -11.74 19.02 2.10
CA ASN A 85 -11.69 20.03 3.16
C ASN A 85 -10.26 20.10 3.69
N GLN A 86 -9.49 21.08 3.22
CA GLN A 86 -8.29 21.52 3.94
C GLN A 86 -8.70 22.66 4.87
N ALA A 87 -8.72 22.38 6.18
CA ALA A 87 -8.65 23.43 7.18
C ALA A 87 -7.26 24.09 7.08
N PHE A 88 -7.19 25.26 6.43
CA PHE A 88 -6.01 26.11 6.43
C PHE A 88 -5.91 26.81 7.80
N VAL A 89 -4.96 26.38 8.62
CA VAL A 89 -4.45 27.23 9.70
C VAL A 89 -3.45 28.21 9.06
N ARG A 90 -3.86 29.47 8.86
CA ARG A 90 -2.98 30.56 8.40
C ARG A 90 -2.01 30.94 9.51
N GLY A 91 -0.71 30.70 9.29
CA GLY A 91 0.37 31.46 9.91
C GLY A 91 0.90 32.51 8.91
N PRO A 92 1.40 33.68 9.36
CA PRO A 92 1.70 34.81 8.48
C PRO A 92 2.97 34.57 7.66
N GLN A 93 2.90 34.92 6.36
CA GLN A 93 4.03 34.98 5.44
C GLN A 93 4.70 36.36 5.54
N PRO A 94 6.05 36.46 5.50
CA PRO A 94 6.74 37.74 5.40
C PRO A 94 6.74 38.27 3.96
N THR A 95 6.57 39.59 3.85
CA THR A 95 6.57 40.38 2.62
C THR A 95 7.98 40.50 2.04
N TYR A 96 8.14 40.18 0.74
CA TYR A 96 9.34 40.51 -0.03
C TYR A 96 9.11 41.81 -0.81
N VAL A 97 10.01 42.78 -0.62
CA VAL A 97 10.12 44.00 -1.43
C VAL A 97 11.26 43.81 -2.42
N VAL A 98 11.00 44.14 -3.68
CA VAL A 98 11.95 44.14 -4.80
C VAL A 98 12.69 45.47 -4.82
N GLY A 99 14.02 45.44 -5.00
CA GLY A 99 14.85 46.60 -5.31
C GLY A 99 16.02 46.17 -6.19
N ASN A 100 16.16 46.81 -7.35
CA ASN A 100 17.11 46.49 -8.41
C ASN A 100 18.01 47.73 -8.65
N SER A 101 19.34 47.59 -8.71
CA SER A 101 20.29 48.42 -9.50
C SER A 101 21.76 48.03 -9.22
N GLY A 102 22.59 48.03 -10.26
CA GLY A 102 23.97 47.52 -10.30
C GLY A 102 25.08 48.54 -9.95
N PRO A 103 26.24 48.54 -10.65
CA PRO A 103 27.50 47.99 -10.13
C PRO A 103 28.68 48.99 -10.08
N SER A 104 29.67 48.78 -9.19
CA SER A 104 31.06 49.30 -9.37
C SER A 104 32.08 48.85 -8.30
N THR A 105 33.13 48.16 -8.77
CA THR A 105 34.60 48.28 -8.51
C THR A 105 35.26 48.18 -7.11
N SER A 106 36.14 47.16 -7.04
CA SER A 106 37.56 47.12 -6.60
C SER A 106 38.00 47.10 -5.11
N ALA A 107 38.98 46.20 -4.88
CA ALA A 107 40.09 46.20 -3.91
C ALA A 107 39.99 45.29 -2.66
N THR A 108 41.15 44.71 -2.34
CA THR A 108 41.44 43.44 -1.61
C THR A 108 41.72 43.66 -0.09
N PRO A 109 42.25 42.67 0.69
CA PRO A 109 41.52 41.92 1.73
C PRO A 109 41.96 42.23 3.18
N GLN A 110 41.06 42.08 4.17
CA GLN A 110 41.47 41.94 5.59
C GLN A 110 40.53 41.02 6.40
N GLN A 111 41.15 40.04 7.06
CA GLN A 111 40.76 39.31 8.28
C GLN A 111 41.95 39.48 9.26
N PRO A 112 41.91 39.11 10.57
CA PRO A 112 40.86 38.48 11.39
C PRO A 112 40.67 39.15 12.79
N VAL A 113 39.70 38.67 13.61
CA VAL A 113 39.82 38.75 15.10
C VAL A 113 39.26 37.48 15.76
N MET A 114 40.14 36.82 16.52
CA MET A 114 39.90 35.70 17.44
C MET A 114 39.68 36.24 18.86
N PHE A 115 38.88 35.55 19.69
CA PHE A 115 38.91 35.73 21.15
C PHE A 115 39.20 34.39 21.84
N PHE A 116 40.30 34.38 22.59
CA PHE A 116 40.79 33.36 23.53
C PHE A 116 40.37 33.74 24.96
N TYR A 117 40.13 32.75 25.82
CA TYR A 117 40.48 32.66 27.27
C TYR A 117 40.22 31.19 27.66
N GLY A 118 41.03 30.43 28.40
CA GLY A 118 42.22 30.64 29.21
C GLY A 118 42.20 29.55 30.30
N GLN A 119 43.15 28.61 30.29
CA GLN A 119 43.38 27.63 31.38
C GLN A 119 44.11 28.29 32.56
N PRO A 120 44.13 27.64 33.74
CA PRO A 120 45.43 27.43 34.36
C PRO A 120 45.65 26.04 34.98
N THR A 121 46.92 25.64 34.91
CA THR A 121 47.61 24.47 35.46
C THR A 121 47.86 24.58 36.97
N GLY A 122 48.03 23.43 37.63
CA GLY A 122 48.10 23.29 39.11
C GLY A 122 49.46 23.49 39.79
N LEU A 123 49.46 23.21 41.11
CA LEU A 123 50.62 23.01 42.01
C LEU A 123 50.15 22.19 43.24
N ALA A 124 51.03 21.33 43.77
CA ALA A 124 50.89 20.53 44.99
C ALA A 124 51.97 20.96 46.03
N PRO A 125 52.23 20.24 47.14
CA PRO A 125 51.43 20.05 48.37
C PRO A 125 52.16 20.54 49.65
N THR A 126 51.48 20.69 50.79
CA THR A 126 52.14 20.73 52.12
C THR A 126 51.29 20.13 53.24
N THR A 127 51.98 19.39 54.11
CA THR A 127 51.59 18.55 55.23
C THR A 127 51.17 19.32 56.48
N ALA A 128 50.17 18.83 57.24
CA ALA A 128 50.10 19.00 58.71
C ALA A 128 49.15 17.96 59.34
N THR A 129 49.49 17.58 60.57
CA THR A 129 49.16 16.38 61.36
C THR A 129 47.88 16.43 62.21
N ALA A 130 47.24 15.26 62.35
CA ALA A 130 46.54 14.62 63.49
C ALA A 130 45.79 15.44 64.59
N PHE A 131 44.51 15.12 64.86
CA PHE A 131 44.01 14.30 66.01
C PHE A 131 42.47 14.40 66.23
N SER A 132 41.88 13.27 66.66
CA SER A 132 40.73 13.11 67.59
C SER A 132 39.25 13.22 67.15
N LYS A 133 38.59 12.05 67.25
CA LYS A 133 37.29 11.71 67.87
C LYS A 133 35.95 12.32 67.35
N THR A 134 35.05 11.40 66.99
CA THR A 134 33.60 11.46 66.72
C THR A 134 32.77 12.03 67.91
N PRO A 135 31.43 12.33 67.81
CA PRO A 135 30.43 11.76 66.89
C PRO A 135 29.28 12.66 66.36
N SER A 136 28.55 12.12 65.36
CA SER A 136 27.09 12.19 65.20
C SER A 136 26.42 13.56 65.02
N HIS A 137 26.13 13.94 63.76
CA HIS A 137 24.83 14.49 63.39
C HIS A 137 24.54 14.34 61.88
N GLY A 138 23.25 14.14 61.58
CA GLY A 138 22.77 13.43 60.40
C GLY A 138 22.95 14.11 59.05
N GLN A 139 23.24 13.28 58.04
CA GLN A 139 22.93 13.53 56.64
C GLN A 139 21.97 12.41 56.21
N PRO A 140 20.84 12.73 55.54
CA PRO A 140 19.97 11.70 55.01
C PRO A 140 20.69 11.02 53.83
N GLU A 141 21.01 9.73 54.02
CA GLU A 141 21.39 8.81 52.94
C GLU A 141 20.38 8.94 51.78
N PRO A 142 20.82 9.14 50.53
CA PRO A 142 19.91 9.17 49.40
C PRO A 142 19.36 7.75 49.21
N ASN A 143 18.07 7.58 49.46
CA ASN A 143 17.31 6.36 49.19
C ASN A 143 17.57 5.82 47.78
N HIS A 144 18.57 4.95 47.65
CA HIS A 144 18.98 4.31 46.39
C HIS A 144 17.96 3.28 45.89
N HIS A 145 16.88 3.01 46.63
CA HIS A 145 15.87 2.01 46.29
C HIS A 145 14.62 2.59 45.61
N THR A 146 14.33 3.89 45.78
CA THR A 146 13.17 4.54 45.12
C THR A 146 13.52 5.01 43.70
N ARG A 147 14.82 5.21 43.40
CA ARG A 147 15.33 5.60 42.07
C ARG A 147 15.24 4.47 41.02
N THR A 148 14.94 3.24 41.41
CA THR A 148 15.08 2.04 40.54
C THR A 148 13.78 1.60 39.86
N MET A 149 12.62 1.85 40.48
CA MET A 149 11.31 1.45 39.92
C MET A 149 10.75 2.47 38.92
N ALA A 150 10.79 3.76 39.25
CA ALA A 150 10.29 4.80 38.35
C ALA A 150 11.11 4.90 37.04
N THR A 151 12.42 4.74 37.12
CA THR A 151 13.32 4.77 35.95
C THR A 151 13.15 3.54 35.05
N SER A 152 12.97 2.35 35.63
CA SER A 152 12.70 1.13 34.87
C SER A 152 11.32 1.16 34.20
N GLN A 153 10.31 1.71 34.88
CA GLN A 153 8.99 1.95 34.29
C GLN A 153 9.07 2.93 33.11
N LEU A 154 9.73 4.08 33.28
CA LEU A 154 9.94 5.05 32.20
C LEU A 154 10.71 4.44 31.02
N ALA A 155 11.72 3.61 31.27
CA ALA A 155 12.46 2.91 30.23
C ALA A 155 11.58 1.92 29.44
N ALA A 156 10.68 1.21 30.13
CA ALA A 156 9.72 0.31 29.49
C ALA A 156 8.69 1.08 28.66
N GLU A 157 8.16 2.18 29.18
CA GLU A 157 7.24 3.08 28.47
C GLU A 157 7.92 3.68 27.23
N LEU A 158 9.15 4.19 27.37
CA LEU A 158 9.92 4.73 26.26
C LEU A 158 10.18 3.66 25.18
N LYS A 159 10.52 2.43 25.57
CA LYS A 159 10.68 1.31 24.63
C LYS A 159 9.39 1.05 23.86
N HIS A 160 8.24 1.10 24.52
CA HIS A 160 6.93 0.95 23.88
C HIS A 160 6.65 2.10 22.90
N THR A 161 6.89 3.35 23.31
CA THR A 161 6.72 4.53 22.46
C THR A 161 7.60 4.49 21.21
N LEU A 162 8.88 4.14 21.37
CA LEU A 162 9.82 4.02 20.26
C LEU A 162 9.42 2.88 19.31
N HIS A 163 8.93 1.76 19.85
CA HIS A 163 8.41 0.67 19.03
C HIS A 163 7.17 1.11 18.24
N ALA A 164 6.28 1.92 18.82
CA ALA A 164 5.08 2.42 18.14
C ALA A 164 5.37 3.42 17.00
N ALA A 165 6.57 4.02 16.98
CA ALA A 165 6.97 4.98 15.95
C ALA A 165 7.08 4.37 14.54
N LEU A 166 7.23 3.04 14.44
CA LEU A 166 7.36 2.33 13.17
C LEU A 166 6.16 1.40 12.93
N ALA A 167 5.74 1.30 11.66
CA ALA A 167 4.73 0.33 11.27
C ALA A 167 5.25 -1.12 11.45
N PRO A 168 4.38 -2.10 11.76
CA PRO A 168 4.78 -3.51 11.94
C PRO A 168 5.53 -4.11 10.73
N SER A 169 5.24 -3.64 9.52
CA SER A 169 5.95 -4.06 8.31
C SER A 169 7.36 -3.47 8.19
N THR A 170 7.58 -2.29 8.76
CA THR A 170 8.90 -1.65 8.83
C THR A 170 9.80 -2.39 9.81
N HIS A 171 9.28 -2.75 11.01
CA HIS A 171 10.00 -3.58 11.99
C HIS A 171 10.56 -4.86 11.38
N LYS A 172 9.72 -5.62 10.68
CA LYS A 172 10.14 -6.86 9.98
C LYS A 172 11.20 -6.64 8.92
N THR A 173 11.20 -5.46 8.29
CA THR A 173 12.23 -5.12 7.31
C THR A 173 13.56 -4.84 8.01
N TYR A 174 13.50 -4.24 9.20
CA TYR A 174 14.68 -3.90 10.00
C TYR A 174 15.29 -5.14 10.64
N GLU A 175 14.48 -6.07 11.15
CA GLU A 175 14.93 -7.38 11.67
C GLU A 175 15.75 -8.16 10.62
N LYS A 176 15.34 -8.10 9.35
CA LYS A 176 16.08 -8.76 8.26
C LYS A 176 17.48 -8.21 8.06
N VAL A 177 17.70 -6.92 8.34
CA VAL A 177 19.03 -6.32 8.20
C VAL A 177 20.01 -6.94 9.18
N GLU A 178 19.57 -7.29 10.39
CA GLU A 178 20.43 -7.94 11.38
C GLU A 178 21.00 -9.26 10.86
N VAL A 179 20.12 -10.09 10.31
CA VAL A 179 20.51 -11.38 9.72
C VAL A 179 21.48 -11.16 8.56
N ARG A 180 21.30 -10.11 7.74
CA ARG A 180 22.21 -9.82 6.63
C ARG A 180 23.58 -9.32 7.10
N LEU A 181 23.64 -8.55 8.18
CA LEU A 181 24.89 -8.10 8.78
C LEU A 181 25.69 -9.28 9.34
N GLN A 182 25.01 -10.22 10.01
CA GLN A 182 25.62 -11.46 10.50
C GLN A 182 26.17 -12.31 9.33
N GLU A 183 25.38 -12.52 8.27
CA GLU A 183 25.82 -13.21 7.06
C GLU A 183 27.08 -12.55 6.45
N PHE A 184 27.05 -11.23 6.28
CA PHE A 184 28.20 -10.48 5.75
C PHE A 184 29.45 -10.62 6.64
N THR A 185 29.29 -10.57 7.96
CA THR A 185 30.38 -10.77 8.93
C THR A 185 30.96 -12.16 8.78
N SER A 186 30.12 -13.19 8.71
CA SER A 186 30.55 -14.59 8.58
C SER A 186 31.28 -14.87 7.25
N GLU A 187 30.86 -14.23 6.15
CA GLU A 187 31.46 -14.45 4.83
C GLU A 187 32.75 -13.65 4.61
N THR A 188 32.90 -12.48 5.24
CA THR A 188 34.03 -11.56 4.97
C THR A 188 35.03 -11.45 6.10
N GLY A 189 34.66 -11.87 7.32
CA GLY A 189 35.45 -11.62 8.54
C GLY A 189 35.44 -10.16 9.01
N LEU A 190 34.74 -9.25 8.32
CA LEU A 190 34.67 -7.83 8.68
C LEU A 190 33.60 -7.56 9.72
N VAL A 191 33.88 -6.68 10.68
CA VAL A 191 32.89 -6.20 11.66
C VAL A 191 31.85 -5.35 10.94
N SER A 192 30.61 -5.85 10.88
CA SER A 192 29.54 -5.26 10.08
C SER A 192 28.78 -4.12 10.76
N PHE A 193 28.81 -4.04 12.09
CA PHE A 193 28.19 -2.99 12.89
C PHE A 193 28.80 -2.89 14.29
N PRO A 194 29.10 -1.67 14.80
CA PRO A 194 29.26 -0.44 14.04
C PRO A 194 30.50 -0.53 13.12
N ALA A 195 30.42 0.08 11.94
CA ALA A 195 31.44 0.00 10.91
C ALA A 195 31.70 1.38 10.27
N ASP A 196 32.82 1.52 9.56
CA ASP A 196 33.14 2.76 8.85
C ASP A 196 32.42 2.87 7.49
N GLN A 197 32.68 3.95 6.75
CA GLN A 197 32.08 4.15 5.42
C GLN A 197 32.52 3.11 4.38
N GLN A 198 33.74 2.55 4.49
CA GLN A 198 34.27 1.58 3.54
C GLN A 198 33.57 0.24 3.71
N VAL A 199 33.54 -0.28 4.94
CA VAL A 199 32.86 -1.54 5.26
C VAL A 199 31.35 -1.43 5.01
N THR A 200 30.74 -0.27 5.30
CA THR A 200 29.33 -0.03 4.97
C THR A 200 29.06 -0.06 3.46
N ALA A 201 29.96 0.51 2.65
CA ALA A 201 29.85 0.43 1.19
C ALA A 201 30.04 -1.01 0.67
N MET A 202 30.97 -1.77 1.26
CA MET A 202 31.15 -3.20 0.96
C MET A 202 29.92 -4.01 1.34
N PHE A 203 29.29 -3.74 2.49
CA PHE A 203 28.03 -4.38 2.87
C PHE A 203 26.92 -4.08 1.85
N ILE A 204 26.80 -2.84 1.38
CA ILE A 204 25.83 -2.47 0.34
C ILE A 204 26.11 -3.19 -0.97
N GLN A 205 27.39 -3.33 -1.36
CA GLN A 205 27.79 -4.13 -2.51
C GLN A 205 27.48 -5.62 -2.31
N PHE A 206 27.69 -6.16 -1.12
CA PHE A 206 27.35 -7.55 -0.78
C PHE A 206 25.85 -7.82 -0.99
N LEU A 207 24.98 -6.87 -0.63
CA LEU A 207 23.53 -7.02 -0.83
C LEU A 207 23.13 -7.17 -2.31
N THR A 208 23.94 -6.70 -3.28
CA THR A 208 23.61 -6.85 -4.71
C THR A 208 23.60 -8.29 -5.19
N ARG A 209 24.26 -9.20 -4.45
CA ARG A 209 24.27 -10.64 -4.75
C ARG A 209 22.87 -11.25 -4.72
N ARG A 210 21.96 -10.68 -3.94
CA ARG A 210 20.60 -11.23 -3.72
C ARG A 210 19.48 -10.22 -3.95
N TYR A 211 19.76 -8.92 -3.97
CA TYR A 211 18.75 -7.89 -3.89
C TYR A 211 18.84 -6.85 -5.00
N LYS A 212 17.66 -6.42 -5.46
CA LYS A 212 17.50 -5.31 -6.40
C LYS A 212 17.82 -3.96 -5.71
N PRO A 213 18.22 -2.93 -6.47
CA PRO A 213 18.61 -1.62 -5.92
C PRO A 213 17.57 -0.99 -4.97
N SER A 214 16.27 -1.16 -5.24
CA SER A 214 15.19 -0.66 -4.37
C SER A 214 15.20 -1.30 -2.98
N THR A 215 15.49 -2.60 -2.91
CA THR A 215 15.55 -3.34 -1.65
C THR A 215 16.82 -2.95 -0.89
N ILE A 216 17.94 -2.81 -1.59
CA ILE A 216 19.20 -2.35 -0.99
C ILE A 216 19.01 -0.98 -0.33
N LYS A 217 18.41 0.00 -1.02
CA LYS A 217 18.08 1.32 -0.44
C LYS A 217 17.23 1.20 0.83
N THR A 218 16.27 0.27 0.84
CA THR A 218 15.43 0.01 2.01
C THR A 218 16.25 -0.53 3.19
N TYR A 219 17.16 -1.46 2.93
CA TYR A 219 18.07 -1.99 3.95
C TYR A 219 19.09 -0.95 4.41
N THR A 220 19.58 -0.07 3.53
CA THR A 220 20.43 1.05 3.93
C THR A 220 19.69 2.01 4.87
N SER A 221 18.42 2.33 4.62
CA SER A 221 17.61 3.14 5.53
C SER A 221 17.36 2.46 6.88
N ALA A 222 17.15 1.14 6.88
CA ALA A 222 17.02 0.36 8.10
C ALA A 222 18.32 0.34 8.92
N LEU A 223 19.46 0.22 8.25
CA LEU A 223 20.78 0.31 8.87
C LEU A 223 21.03 1.71 9.46
N SER A 224 20.70 2.78 8.72
CA SER A 224 20.75 4.17 9.22
C SER A 224 19.95 4.33 10.51
N HIS A 225 18.75 3.75 10.57
CA HIS A 225 17.94 3.75 11.78
C HIS A 225 18.62 3.01 12.93
N LYS A 226 19.21 1.83 12.69
CA LYS A 226 19.97 1.08 13.70
C LYS A 226 21.12 1.91 14.29
N TYR A 227 21.91 2.58 13.46
CA TYR A 227 22.98 3.49 13.92
C TYR A 227 22.44 4.59 14.84
N LYS A 228 21.37 5.28 14.42
CA LYS A 228 20.75 6.37 15.18
C LYS A 228 20.18 5.89 16.52
N MET A 229 19.49 4.75 16.53
CA MET A 229 18.93 4.18 17.76
C MET A 229 20.00 3.71 18.74
N ALA A 230 21.17 3.31 18.24
CA ALA A 230 22.31 2.90 19.05
C ALA A 230 23.22 4.07 19.49
N GLY A 231 22.93 5.31 19.05
CA GLY A 231 23.73 6.49 19.38
C GLY A 231 25.08 6.58 18.66
N TYR A 232 25.28 5.81 17.58
CA TYR A 232 26.51 5.83 16.80
C TYR A 232 26.44 6.84 15.63
N SER A 233 27.61 7.28 15.14
CA SER A 233 27.70 8.01 13.86
C SER A 233 27.22 7.12 12.71
N ASP A 234 26.43 7.69 11.80
CA ASP A 234 25.77 6.95 10.71
C ASP A 234 26.56 7.06 9.38
N PRO A 235 27.32 6.01 8.98
CA PRO A 235 28.10 6.02 7.75
C PRO A 235 27.25 5.83 6.48
N THR A 236 25.97 5.48 6.61
CA THR A 236 25.11 5.07 5.48
C THR A 236 24.78 6.20 4.50
N ASN A 237 24.99 7.46 4.90
CA ASN A 237 24.80 8.63 4.05
C ASN A 237 26.12 9.28 3.58
N SER A 238 27.26 8.64 3.86
CA SER A 238 28.58 9.08 3.39
C SER A 238 28.61 9.22 1.86
N TYR A 239 29.53 10.06 1.35
CA TYR A 239 29.69 10.25 -0.09
C TYR A 239 29.94 8.92 -0.81
N LEU A 240 30.82 8.09 -0.24
CA LEU A 240 31.16 6.77 -0.79
C LEU A 240 29.92 5.87 -0.92
N VAL A 241 29.13 5.73 0.14
CA VAL A 241 27.91 4.91 0.12
C VAL A 241 26.90 5.43 -0.91
N ARG A 242 26.72 6.76 -1.01
CA ARG A 242 25.84 7.36 -2.01
C ARG A 242 26.31 7.08 -3.44
N GLN A 243 27.62 7.13 -3.71
CA GLN A 243 28.17 6.76 -5.01
C GLN A 243 28.01 5.27 -5.31
N ALA A 244 28.20 4.39 -4.32
CA ALA A 244 27.98 2.95 -4.48
C ALA A 244 26.51 2.67 -4.86
N LEU A 245 25.54 3.24 -4.14
CA LEU A 245 24.11 3.09 -4.47
C LEU A 245 23.76 3.65 -5.85
N LYS A 246 24.40 4.76 -6.26
CA LYS A 246 24.24 5.35 -7.60
C LYS A 246 24.80 4.42 -8.68
N GLY A 247 26.00 3.87 -8.47
CA GLY A 247 26.64 2.89 -9.35
C GLY A 247 25.78 1.64 -9.51
N ILE A 248 25.36 1.04 -8.40
CA ILE A 248 24.47 -0.13 -8.37
C ILE A 248 23.18 0.14 -9.17
N SER A 249 22.56 1.30 -8.98
CA SER A 249 21.33 1.65 -9.70
C SER A 249 21.55 1.80 -11.22
N LYS A 250 22.74 2.22 -11.66
CA LYS A 250 23.10 2.34 -13.09
C LYS A 250 23.47 1.00 -13.71
N LEU A 251 24.23 0.18 -12.99
CA LEU A 251 24.67 -1.14 -13.44
C LEU A 251 23.53 -2.16 -13.46
N THR A 252 22.51 -1.95 -12.64
CA THR A 252 21.31 -2.80 -12.62
C THR A 252 20.06 -1.94 -12.73
N PRO A 253 19.74 -1.43 -13.93
CA PRO A 253 18.49 -0.72 -14.15
C PRO A 253 17.31 -1.63 -13.83
N THR A 254 16.47 -1.21 -12.88
CA THR A 254 15.24 -1.94 -12.53
C THR A 254 14.02 -1.06 -12.78
N GLY A 255 13.10 -1.57 -13.59
CA GLY A 255 11.80 -0.94 -13.87
C GLY A 255 10.65 -1.62 -13.14
N ASP A 256 9.50 -0.94 -13.09
CA ASP A 256 8.24 -1.53 -12.64
C ASP A 256 7.65 -2.43 -13.75
N THR A 257 7.84 -3.75 -13.62
CA THR A 257 7.37 -4.75 -14.59
C THR A 257 5.87 -4.99 -14.52
N ARG A 258 5.18 -4.48 -13.48
CA ARG A 258 3.76 -4.76 -13.28
C ARG A 258 2.95 -4.22 -14.46
N LYS A 259 2.08 -5.08 -15.00
CA LYS A 259 1.20 -4.74 -16.11
C LYS A 259 -0.12 -4.15 -15.59
N PRO A 260 -0.74 -3.20 -16.31
CA PRO A 260 -2.06 -2.70 -15.96
C PRO A 260 -3.12 -3.76 -16.24
N ILE A 261 -4.21 -3.75 -15.47
CA ILE A 261 -5.47 -4.31 -15.95
C ILE A 261 -6.07 -3.25 -16.88
N THR A 262 -6.36 -3.60 -18.13
CA THR A 262 -7.03 -2.69 -19.08
C THR A 262 -8.55 -2.83 -18.96
N LEU A 263 -9.32 -1.91 -19.54
CA LEU A 263 -10.78 -2.04 -19.58
C LEU A 263 -11.25 -3.36 -20.24
N PRO A 264 -10.73 -3.76 -21.42
CA PRO A 264 -11.08 -5.06 -22.01
C PRO A 264 -10.72 -6.24 -21.10
N LEU A 265 -9.57 -6.18 -20.41
CA LEU A 265 -9.21 -7.25 -19.47
C LEU A 265 -10.13 -7.25 -18.25
N LEU A 266 -10.51 -6.08 -17.72
CA LEU A 266 -11.46 -5.98 -16.61
C LEU A 266 -12.80 -6.62 -16.99
N GLN A 267 -13.33 -6.32 -18.17
CA GLN A 267 -14.57 -6.91 -18.68
C GLN A 267 -14.48 -8.44 -18.75
N ARG A 268 -13.38 -8.98 -19.28
CA ARG A 268 -13.12 -10.43 -19.31
C ARG A 268 -12.99 -11.04 -17.90
N LEU A 269 -12.41 -10.32 -16.95
CA LEU A 269 -12.35 -10.75 -15.54
C LEU A 269 -13.76 -10.78 -14.92
N MET A 270 -14.64 -9.84 -15.26
CA MET A 270 -16.04 -9.86 -14.81
C MET A 270 -16.81 -11.04 -15.39
N SER A 271 -16.62 -11.33 -16.68
CA SER A 271 -17.36 -12.40 -17.36
C SER A 271 -16.97 -13.80 -16.87
N ILE A 272 -15.69 -14.00 -16.51
CA ILE A 272 -15.20 -15.31 -16.03
C ILE A 272 -15.44 -15.53 -14.52
N ALA A 273 -15.83 -14.49 -13.78
CA ALA A 273 -16.02 -14.60 -12.33
C ALA A 273 -16.98 -15.75 -11.93
N PRO A 274 -18.17 -15.92 -12.55
CA PRO A 274 -19.08 -17.01 -12.19
C PRO A 274 -18.51 -18.42 -12.41
N THR A 275 -17.54 -18.60 -13.31
CA THR A 275 -16.98 -19.93 -13.62
C THR A 275 -15.83 -20.32 -12.70
N ILE A 276 -15.20 -19.36 -12.01
CA ILE A 276 -14.04 -19.60 -11.14
C ILE A 276 -14.39 -19.53 -9.66
N THR A 277 -15.60 -19.11 -9.33
CA THR A 277 -16.13 -19.03 -7.97
C THR A 277 -17.02 -20.21 -7.64
N GLU A 278 -17.09 -20.55 -6.36
CA GLU A 278 -17.85 -21.70 -5.84
C GLU A 278 -19.37 -21.52 -5.96
N ASN A 279 -19.84 -20.27 -5.87
CA ASN A 279 -21.26 -19.94 -5.90
C ASN A 279 -21.52 -18.50 -6.39
N GLU A 280 -22.80 -18.18 -6.57
CA GLU A 280 -23.24 -16.88 -7.08
C GLU A 280 -22.87 -15.71 -6.16
N TYR A 281 -22.97 -15.90 -4.83
CA TYR A 281 -22.58 -14.88 -3.85
C TYR A 281 -21.12 -14.46 -4.06
N GLN A 282 -20.22 -15.44 -4.17
CA GLN A 282 -18.79 -15.20 -4.36
C GLN A 282 -18.52 -14.54 -5.72
N ALA A 283 -19.26 -14.89 -6.78
CA ALA A 283 -19.17 -14.25 -8.08
C ALA A 283 -19.54 -12.76 -8.03
N ILE A 284 -20.67 -12.44 -7.41
CA ILE A 284 -21.18 -11.05 -7.25
C ILE A 284 -20.19 -10.23 -6.41
N MET A 285 -19.74 -10.78 -5.28
CA MET A 285 -18.73 -10.14 -4.43
C MET A 285 -17.43 -9.86 -5.22
N LEU A 286 -16.93 -10.85 -5.98
CA LEU A 286 -15.68 -10.70 -6.72
C LEU A 286 -15.78 -9.63 -7.82
N LYS A 287 -16.90 -9.58 -8.55
CA LYS A 287 -17.18 -8.52 -9.53
C LYS A 287 -17.18 -7.14 -8.87
N ALA A 288 -17.85 -7.01 -7.72
CA ALA A 288 -17.86 -5.77 -6.93
C ALA A 288 -16.44 -5.36 -6.49
N MET A 289 -15.62 -6.31 -6.02
CA MET A 289 -14.24 -6.07 -5.63
C MET A 289 -13.38 -5.60 -6.81
N TYR A 290 -13.45 -6.27 -7.97
CA TYR A 290 -12.69 -5.89 -9.16
C TYR A 290 -13.04 -4.48 -9.65
N ALA A 291 -14.33 -4.17 -9.75
CA ALA A 291 -14.78 -2.86 -10.25
C ALA A 291 -14.41 -1.75 -9.26
N THR A 292 -14.65 -1.98 -7.97
CA THR A 292 -14.30 -1.03 -6.90
C THR A 292 -12.80 -0.79 -6.82
N ALA A 293 -11.98 -1.84 -6.94
CA ALA A 293 -10.52 -1.71 -6.94
C ALA A 293 -10.00 -0.93 -8.16
N PHE A 294 -10.56 -1.19 -9.34
CA PHE A 294 -10.20 -0.51 -10.59
C PHE A 294 -10.57 0.97 -10.57
N PHE A 295 -11.86 1.29 -10.41
CA PHE A 295 -12.37 2.65 -10.52
C PHE A 295 -12.07 3.50 -9.28
N GLY A 296 -11.88 2.89 -8.10
CA GLY A 296 -11.44 3.58 -6.89
C GLY A 296 -9.91 3.77 -6.79
N LEU A 297 -9.15 3.24 -7.76
CA LEU A 297 -7.69 3.17 -7.74
C LEU A 297 -7.18 2.64 -6.40
N LEU A 298 -7.81 1.61 -5.86
CA LEU A 298 -7.54 1.15 -4.49
C LEU A 298 -6.24 0.35 -4.42
N ARG A 299 -5.55 0.48 -3.28
CA ARG A 299 -4.49 -0.47 -2.90
C ARG A 299 -5.15 -1.72 -2.33
N ILE A 300 -4.50 -2.88 -2.49
CA ILE A 300 -5.04 -4.15 -1.97
C ILE A 300 -5.42 -4.08 -0.48
N SER A 301 -4.64 -3.37 0.33
CA SER A 301 -4.90 -3.20 1.76
C SER A 301 -6.10 -2.30 2.11
N GLU A 302 -6.68 -1.61 1.12
CA GLU A 302 -7.82 -0.72 1.32
C GLU A 302 -9.15 -1.49 1.14
N PHE A 303 -9.16 -2.66 0.49
CA PHE A 303 -10.37 -3.45 0.26
C PHE A 303 -10.23 -4.94 0.62
N THR A 304 -9.10 -5.34 1.18
CA THR A 304 -8.88 -6.69 1.72
C THR A 304 -8.13 -6.61 3.04
N PHE A 305 -8.45 -7.55 3.92
CA PHE A 305 -7.83 -7.65 5.23
C PHE A 305 -6.39 -8.14 5.13
N GLY A 306 -5.50 -7.52 5.91
CA GLY A 306 -4.10 -7.89 6.02
C GLY A 306 -3.81 -8.59 7.33
N ASP A 307 -3.15 -9.73 7.26
CA ASP A 307 -2.96 -10.63 8.41
C ASP A 307 -2.15 -10.05 9.60
N LYS A 308 -1.52 -8.86 9.49
CA LYS A 308 -0.45 -8.42 10.41
C LYS A 308 -0.38 -6.90 10.69
N GLY A 309 -1.43 -6.34 11.29
CA GLY A 309 -1.29 -5.26 12.29
C GLY A 309 -1.55 -3.81 11.87
N GLN A 310 -1.95 -3.53 10.63
CA GLN A 310 -2.51 -2.20 10.25
C GLN A 310 -3.65 -2.42 9.26
N ASP A 311 -4.85 -2.07 9.69
CA ASP A 311 -6.07 -2.25 8.93
C ASP A 311 -6.51 -0.92 8.32
N HIS A 312 -6.37 -0.81 7.01
CA HIS A 312 -6.87 0.31 6.21
C HIS A 312 -8.10 -0.10 5.40
N THR A 313 -8.67 -1.27 5.71
CA THR A 313 -9.78 -1.83 4.94
C THR A 313 -11.00 -0.95 5.10
N ILE A 314 -11.68 -0.68 3.98
CA ILE A 314 -12.94 0.06 3.96
C ILE A 314 -13.96 -0.67 4.82
N HIS A 315 -14.62 0.07 5.71
CA HIS A 315 -15.76 -0.46 6.47
C HIS A 315 -17.06 -0.18 5.72
N LEU A 316 -18.08 -1.01 5.95
CA LEU A 316 -19.42 -0.83 5.39
C LEU A 316 -19.98 0.56 5.73
N LYS A 317 -19.82 1.02 6.98
CA LYS A 317 -20.24 2.36 7.44
C LYS A 317 -19.59 3.53 6.68
N ASN A 318 -18.53 3.27 5.92
CA ASN A 318 -17.84 4.28 5.12
C ASN A 318 -18.33 4.33 3.67
N VAL A 319 -19.32 3.51 3.31
CA VAL A 319 -19.94 3.50 1.99
C VAL A 319 -21.29 4.20 2.07
N THR A 320 -21.48 5.21 1.24
CA THR A 320 -22.77 5.90 1.08
C THR A 320 -23.30 5.58 -0.31
N VAL A 321 -24.40 4.83 -0.34
CA VAL A 321 -25.17 4.55 -1.54
C VAL A 321 -26.39 5.46 -1.52
N ASP A 322 -26.56 6.22 -2.59
CA ASP A 322 -27.78 6.97 -2.82
C ASP A 322 -28.43 6.41 -4.09
N LEU A 323 -29.57 5.76 -3.94
CA LEU A 323 -30.28 5.07 -5.03
C LEU A 323 -30.78 6.05 -6.11
N SER A 324 -30.91 7.34 -5.78
CA SER A 324 -31.26 8.39 -6.74
C SER A 324 -30.05 8.86 -7.56
N LYS A 325 -28.83 8.53 -7.13
CA LYS A 325 -27.60 9.06 -7.70
C LYS A 325 -26.89 8.03 -8.58
N SER A 326 -26.28 8.54 -9.64
CA SER A 326 -25.44 7.74 -10.55
C SER A 326 -24.03 7.48 -10.00
N PHE A 327 -23.84 7.53 -8.68
CA PHE A 327 -22.55 7.31 -8.04
C PHE A 327 -22.65 6.75 -6.62
N ILE A 328 -21.59 6.07 -6.18
CA ILE A 328 -21.39 5.63 -4.79
C ILE A 328 -20.20 6.39 -4.21
N THR A 329 -20.31 6.82 -2.96
CA THR A 329 -19.18 7.42 -2.24
C THR A 329 -18.58 6.43 -1.25
N ILE A 330 -17.25 6.35 -1.22
CA ILE A 330 -16.47 5.63 -0.22
C ILE A 330 -15.55 6.59 0.51
N VAL A 331 -15.57 6.59 1.84
CA VAL A 331 -14.67 7.40 2.67
C VAL A 331 -13.56 6.55 3.25
N LEU A 332 -12.31 6.82 2.86
CA LEU A 332 -11.15 6.24 3.53
C LEU A 332 -10.85 7.02 4.80
N THR A 333 -10.94 6.36 5.96
CA THR A 333 -10.61 6.94 7.28
C THR A 333 -9.14 6.73 7.66
N SER A 334 -8.46 5.77 7.02
CA SER A 334 -7.03 5.56 7.14
C SER A 334 -6.46 4.96 5.84
N PHE A 335 -5.19 5.25 5.55
CA PHE A 335 -4.44 4.68 4.43
C PHE A 335 -2.93 4.89 4.62
N LYS A 336 -2.09 4.16 3.88
CA LYS A 336 -0.61 4.09 4.05
C LYS A 336 0.13 5.44 4.16
N HIS A 337 -0.42 6.51 3.59
CA HIS A 337 0.19 7.84 3.56
C HIS A 337 -0.68 8.91 4.23
N CYS A 338 -1.68 8.49 5.02
CA CYS A 338 -2.49 9.37 5.83
C CYS A 338 -1.62 9.98 6.95
N ARG A 339 -1.73 11.29 7.16
CA ARG A 339 -1.16 11.97 8.34
C ARG A 339 -2.34 12.47 9.17
N GLY A 340 -2.43 12.07 10.43
CA GLY A 340 -3.57 12.43 11.31
C GLY A 340 -4.90 11.85 10.84
N SER A 341 -6.01 12.48 11.23
CA SER A 341 -7.39 12.07 10.92
C SER A 341 -7.87 12.54 9.54
N SER A 342 -7.05 12.38 8.50
CA SER A 342 -7.43 12.81 7.15
C SER A 342 -8.42 11.81 6.53
N GLN A 343 -9.67 12.24 6.33
CA GLN A 343 -10.63 11.49 5.52
C GLN A 343 -10.39 11.75 4.04
N TYR A 344 -10.45 10.71 3.22
CA TYR A 344 -10.36 10.85 1.76
C TYR A 344 -11.60 10.27 1.10
N ARG A 345 -12.28 11.07 0.27
CA ARG A 345 -13.51 10.68 -0.42
C ARG A 345 -13.18 10.13 -1.81
N ILE A 346 -13.67 8.94 -2.10
CA ILE A 346 -13.63 8.29 -3.41
C ILE A 346 -15.06 8.28 -3.95
N THR A 347 -15.23 8.76 -5.17
CA THR A 347 -16.51 8.74 -5.87
C THR A 347 -16.43 7.72 -7.01
N LEU A 348 -17.26 6.68 -6.93
CA LEU A 348 -17.42 5.68 -7.99
C LEU A 348 -18.61 6.06 -8.85
N ASN A 349 -18.37 6.44 -10.11
CA ASN A 349 -19.44 6.81 -11.03
C ASN A 349 -19.96 5.61 -11.82
N LYS A 350 -21.22 5.68 -12.21
CA LYS A 350 -21.85 4.71 -13.11
C LYS A 350 -21.08 4.59 -14.43
N GLN A 351 -20.88 3.37 -14.90
CA GLN A 351 -20.27 3.02 -16.19
C GLN A 351 -21.22 2.10 -16.97
N THR A 352 -20.75 1.55 -18.09
CA THR A 352 -21.42 0.45 -18.79
C THR A 352 -21.63 -0.74 -17.86
N LEU A 353 -22.78 -1.42 -18.00
CA LEU A 353 -23.29 -2.38 -17.02
C LEU A 353 -22.30 -3.52 -16.70
N ASP A 354 -21.59 -3.99 -17.71
CA ASP A 354 -20.61 -5.07 -17.65
C ASP A 354 -19.47 -4.83 -16.65
N ILE A 355 -19.02 -3.57 -16.51
CA ILE A 355 -17.91 -3.18 -15.62
C ILE A 355 -18.32 -2.15 -14.56
N CYS A 356 -19.61 -1.80 -14.47
CA CYS A 356 -20.08 -0.69 -13.67
C CYS A 356 -19.82 -0.89 -12.17
N PRO A 357 -18.98 -0.05 -11.53
CA PRO A 357 -18.70 -0.20 -10.10
C PRO A 357 -19.93 0.09 -9.24
N VAL A 358 -20.81 1.00 -9.67
CA VAL A 358 -22.06 1.30 -8.96
C VAL A 358 -22.99 0.09 -8.97
N HIS A 359 -23.21 -0.51 -10.13
CA HIS A 359 -24.09 -1.66 -10.29
C HIS A 359 -23.59 -2.88 -9.50
N HIS A 360 -22.33 -3.28 -9.71
CA HIS A 360 -21.78 -4.46 -9.05
C HIS A 360 -21.68 -4.29 -7.54
N LEU A 361 -21.31 -3.09 -7.06
CA LEU A 361 -21.26 -2.83 -5.62
C LEU A 361 -22.65 -2.80 -4.99
N GLN A 362 -23.66 -2.22 -5.65
CA GLN A 362 -25.06 -2.29 -5.19
C GLN A 362 -25.57 -3.73 -5.13
N ALA A 363 -25.35 -4.52 -6.19
CA ALA A 363 -25.74 -5.92 -6.22
C ALA A 363 -25.12 -6.72 -5.07
N TYR A 364 -23.84 -6.49 -4.79
CA TYR A 364 -23.18 -7.10 -3.63
C TYR A 364 -23.78 -6.64 -2.30
N LEU A 365 -24.01 -5.34 -2.12
CA LEU A 365 -24.56 -4.80 -0.87
C LEU A 365 -25.97 -5.32 -0.56
N LEU A 366 -26.77 -5.65 -1.58
CA LEU A 366 -28.09 -6.25 -1.41
C LEU A 366 -28.03 -7.66 -0.82
N ILE A 367 -27.02 -8.45 -1.22
CA ILE A 367 -26.88 -9.85 -0.79
C ILE A 367 -25.90 -10.02 0.37
N ARG A 368 -25.14 -8.96 0.73
CA ARG A 368 -24.13 -9.01 1.79
C ARG A 368 -24.79 -9.44 3.11
N PRO A 369 -24.26 -10.44 3.82
CA PRO A 369 -24.86 -10.91 5.06
C PRO A 369 -24.82 -9.83 6.13
N GLN A 370 -25.87 -9.80 6.95
CA GLN A 370 -25.96 -8.90 8.10
C GLN A 370 -25.14 -9.47 9.26
N VAL A 371 -23.91 -8.99 9.40
CA VAL A 371 -22.94 -9.48 10.38
C VAL A 371 -22.26 -8.31 11.10
N THR A 372 -21.74 -8.57 12.30
CA THR A 372 -21.01 -7.58 13.11
C THR A 372 -19.67 -7.16 12.51
N ASN A 373 -19.13 -7.96 11.58
CA ASN A 373 -17.91 -7.66 10.88
C ASN A 373 -18.02 -6.31 10.11
N PRO A 374 -17.20 -5.31 10.45
CA PRO A 374 -17.37 -3.97 9.92
C PRO A 374 -16.84 -3.82 8.49
N HIS A 375 -16.05 -4.75 7.95
CA HIS A 375 -15.42 -4.60 6.64
C HIS A 375 -16.43 -4.64 5.50
N LEU A 376 -16.18 -3.85 4.45
CA LEU A 376 -17.06 -3.79 3.28
C LEU A 376 -17.23 -5.17 2.64
N PHE A 377 -16.11 -5.81 2.28
CA PHE A 377 -16.11 -7.12 1.62
C PHE A 377 -15.90 -8.26 2.63
N VAL A 378 -16.94 -9.07 2.78
CA VAL A 378 -16.98 -10.30 3.57
C VAL A 378 -17.53 -11.45 2.73
N ASN A 379 -17.09 -12.68 2.99
CA ASN A 379 -17.68 -13.87 2.36
C ASN A 379 -19.09 -14.15 2.90
N GLU A 380 -19.76 -15.17 2.37
CA GLU A 380 -21.11 -15.60 2.78
C GLU A 380 -21.23 -15.94 4.27
N ARG A 381 -20.11 -16.33 4.90
CA ARG A 381 -20.01 -16.64 6.33
C ARG A 381 -19.71 -15.40 7.19
N GLY A 382 -19.66 -14.21 6.59
CA GLY A 382 -19.34 -12.95 7.27
C GLY A 382 -17.85 -12.75 7.59
N LEU A 383 -16.96 -13.58 7.05
CA LEU A 383 -15.52 -13.48 7.27
C LEU A 383 -14.86 -12.55 6.26
N THR A 384 -13.84 -11.83 6.71
CA THR A 384 -13.10 -10.84 5.90
C THR A 384 -12.36 -11.52 4.75
N ILE A 385 -12.34 -10.88 3.57
CA ILE A 385 -11.52 -11.37 2.46
C ILE A 385 -10.06 -10.97 2.66
N THR A 386 -9.17 -11.95 2.72
CA THR A 386 -7.73 -11.71 2.88
C THR A 386 -7.05 -11.36 1.57
N ARG A 387 -5.86 -10.74 1.66
CA ARG A 387 -5.01 -10.45 0.50
C ARG A 387 -4.64 -11.69 -0.30
N SER A 388 -4.39 -12.82 0.37
CA SER A 388 -4.02 -14.08 -0.26
C SER A 388 -5.21 -14.70 -1.00
N GLN A 389 -6.42 -14.65 -0.41
CA GLN A 389 -7.65 -15.10 -1.05
C GLN A 389 -7.95 -14.29 -2.32
N PHE A 390 -7.93 -12.96 -2.25
CA PHE A 390 -8.13 -12.12 -3.43
C PHE A 390 -7.07 -12.38 -4.51
N GLY A 391 -5.79 -12.51 -4.11
CA GLY A 391 -4.71 -12.84 -5.03
C GLY A 391 -4.85 -14.24 -5.67
N TYR A 392 -5.44 -15.19 -4.97
CA TYR A 392 -5.78 -16.51 -5.51
C TYR A 392 -6.90 -16.43 -6.54
N LEU A 393 -8.01 -15.76 -6.22
CA LEU A 393 -9.14 -15.56 -7.14
C LEU A 393 -8.72 -14.83 -8.43
N LEU A 394 -7.88 -13.80 -8.31
CA LEU A 394 -7.34 -13.09 -9.48
C LEU A 394 -6.48 -14.01 -10.36
N ARG A 395 -5.60 -14.81 -9.76
CA ARG A 395 -4.78 -15.76 -10.53
C ARG A 395 -5.62 -16.81 -11.22
N ASN A 396 -6.66 -17.33 -10.57
CA ASN A 396 -7.57 -18.29 -11.18
C ASN A 396 -8.36 -17.66 -12.33
N SER A 397 -8.82 -16.43 -12.17
CA SER A 397 -9.49 -15.66 -13.24
C SER A 397 -8.57 -15.50 -14.46
N LEU A 398 -7.30 -15.12 -14.24
CA LEU A 398 -6.32 -14.98 -15.32
C LEU A 398 -6.01 -16.32 -16.00
N LYS A 399 -5.85 -17.40 -15.21
CA LYS A 399 -5.61 -18.75 -15.73
C LYS A 399 -6.77 -19.23 -16.60
N ALA A 400 -8.02 -19.02 -16.15
CA ALA A 400 -9.21 -19.38 -16.91
C ALA A 400 -9.34 -18.58 -18.23
N LEU A 401 -8.78 -17.37 -18.28
CA LEU A 401 -8.69 -16.56 -19.50
C LEU A 401 -7.48 -16.89 -20.40
N GLY A 402 -6.68 -17.90 -20.06
CA GLY A 402 -5.47 -18.29 -20.79
C GLY A 402 -4.29 -17.33 -20.58
N ILE A 403 -4.33 -16.47 -19.56
CA ILE A 403 -3.29 -15.46 -19.29
C ILE A 403 -2.32 -16.00 -18.22
N THR A 404 -1.07 -16.23 -18.62
CA THR A 404 0.00 -16.77 -17.76
C THR A 404 0.90 -15.71 -17.13
N SER A 405 0.60 -14.43 -17.35
CA SER A 405 1.44 -13.30 -16.92
C SER A 405 1.56 -13.19 -15.40
N SER A 406 2.77 -13.39 -14.87
CA SER A 406 3.09 -13.19 -13.44
C SER A 406 3.15 -11.71 -13.02
N ASP A 407 3.16 -10.79 -13.98
CA ASP A 407 3.21 -9.35 -13.78
C ASP A 407 1.84 -8.70 -13.47
N ILE A 408 0.73 -9.46 -13.59
CA ILE A 408 -0.61 -8.97 -13.24
C ILE A 408 -0.93 -9.41 -11.82
N LYS A 409 -1.12 -8.42 -10.94
CA LYS A 409 -1.39 -8.63 -9.50
C LYS A 409 -2.44 -7.63 -9.03
N SER A 410 -2.77 -7.64 -7.75
CA SER A 410 -3.73 -6.69 -7.17
C SER A 410 -3.41 -5.21 -7.45
N HIS A 411 -2.13 -4.83 -7.53
CA HIS A 411 -1.74 -3.46 -7.86
C HIS A 411 -2.05 -3.07 -9.31
N SER A 412 -2.21 -4.05 -10.21
CA SER A 412 -2.51 -3.84 -11.62
C SER A 412 -3.86 -3.16 -11.85
N PHE A 413 -4.83 -3.33 -10.93
CA PHE A 413 -6.10 -2.57 -10.95
C PHE A 413 -5.85 -1.07 -10.83
N ARG A 414 -5.00 -0.68 -9.89
CA ARG A 414 -4.66 0.72 -9.63
C ARG A 414 -3.82 1.34 -10.75
N ILE A 415 -2.88 0.58 -11.33
CA ILE A 415 -2.12 1.00 -12.53
C ILE A 415 -3.09 1.19 -13.70
N GLY A 416 -4.01 0.23 -13.89
CA GLY A 416 -5.04 0.27 -14.92
C GLY A 416 -5.95 1.48 -14.84
N GLY A 417 -6.55 1.73 -13.67
CA GLY A 417 -7.42 2.89 -13.46
C GLY A 417 -6.69 4.22 -13.64
N ALA A 418 -5.42 4.32 -13.23
CA ALA A 418 -4.60 5.52 -13.46
C ALA A 418 -4.25 5.73 -14.94
N THR A 419 -3.96 4.63 -15.65
CA THR A 419 -3.69 4.65 -17.09
C THR A 419 -4.93 5.07 -17.86
N LEU A 420 -6.10 4.52 -17.51
CA LEU A 420 -7.37 4.92 -18.10
C LEU A 420 -7.65 6.40 -17.87
N ALA A 421 -7.47 6.90 -16.65
CA ALA A 421 -7.64 8.32 -16.35
C ALA A 421 -6.75 9.23 -17.23
N ALA A 422 -5.50 8.82 -17.45
CA ALA A 422 -4.60 9.54 -18.36
C ALA A 422 -5.06 9.48 -19.82
N GLN A 423 -5.48 8.31 -20.29
CA GLN A 423 -6.01 8.11 -21.65
C GLN A 423 -7.31 8.89 -21.89
N SER A 424 -8.10 9.12 -20.84
CA SER A 424 -9.29 9.98 -20.86
C SER A 424 -8.97 11.48 -20.81
N GLY A 425 -7.69 11.88 -20.90
CA GLY A 425 -7.28 13.29 -20.98
C GLY A 425 -7.23 14.02 -19.63
N MET A 426 -7.26 13.31 -18.49
CA MET A 426 -7.12 13.97 -17.19
C MET A 426 -5.75 14.62 -17.02
N SER A 427 -5.74 15.77 -16.35
CA SER A 427 -4.50 16.45 -15.98
C SER A 427 -3.70 15.65 -14.95
N THR A 428 -2.39 15.91 -14.89
CA THR A 428 -1.50 15.33 -13.87
C THR A 428 -2.03 15.55 -12.45
N GLN A 429 -2.57 16.74 -12.15
CA GLN A 429 -3.13 17.06 -10.84
C GLN A 429 -4.37 16.22 -10.54
N GLN A 430 -5.26 16.03 -11.52
CA GLN A 430 -6.45 15.19 -11.37
C GLN A 430 -6.07 13.72 -11.11
N ILE A 431 -5.11 13.17 -11.85
CA ILE A 431 -4.63 11.79 -11.66
C ILE A 431 -3.97 11.63 -10.28
N GLN A 432 -3.15 12.61 -9.87
CA GLN A 432 -2.53 12.63 -8.54
C GLN A 432 -3.59 12.64 -7.43
N MET A 433 -4.62 13.47 -7.56
CA MET A 433 -5.75 13.48 -6.64
C MET A 433 -6.44 12.12 -6.63
N LEU A 434 -6.94 11.63 -7.78
CA LEU A 434 -7.68 10.38 -7.91
C LEU A 434 -6.97 9.20 -7.23
N GLY A 435 -5.67 9.03 -7.51
CA GLY A 435 -4.90 7.96 -6.90
C GLY A 435 -4.29 8.31 -5.55
N ARG A 436 -4.39 9.52 -5.02
CA ARG A 436 -3.75 9.92 -3.74
C ARG A 436 -2.22 9.87 -3.82
N TRP A 437 -1.64 10.35 -4.92
CA TRP A 437 -0.20 10.57 -5.07
C TRP A 437 0.17 11.99 -4.67
N ARG A 438 1.24 12.13 -3.88
CA ARG A 438 1.80 13.43 -3.49
C ARG A 438 2.98 13.87 -4.36
N SER A 439 3.46 12.98 -5.22
CA SER A 439 4.63 13.19 -6.04
C SER A 439 4.43 12.56 -7.42
N ASP A 440 5.42 12.75 -8.28
CA ASP A 440 5.50 12.18 -9.62
C ASP A 440 5.62 10.65 -9.66
N ALA A 441 5.47 9.95 -8.53
CA ALA A 441 5.42 8.50 -8.48
C ALA A 441 4.35 7.92 -9.41
N PHE A 442 3.23 8.61 -9.65
CA PHE A 442 2.19 8.17 -10.58
C PHE A 442 2.68 8.02 -12.03
N LYS A 443 3.69 8.81 -12.46
CA LYS A 443 4.27 8.74 -13.81
C LYS A 443 4.82 7.34 -14.12
N THR A 444 5.35 6.65 -13.10
CA THR A 444 5.83 5.27 -13.22
C THR A 444 4.72 4.24 -13.43
N TYR A 445 3.45 4.62 -13.30
CA TYR A 445 2.29 3.74 -13.52
C TYR A 445 1.57 4.00 -14.83
N LEU A 446 1.77 5.16 -15.45
CA LEU A 446 1.20 5.42 -16.75
C LEU A 446 1.88 4.50 -17.77
N ARG A 447 1.06 3.73 -18.49
CA ARG A 447 1.50 2.85 -19.58
C ARG A 447 0.83 3.39 -20.84
N PRO A 448 1.59 3.84 -21.85
CA PRO A 448 1.01 4.33 -23.10
C PRO A 448 0.18 3.25 -23.79
#